data_AF-A0AAW5EHC7-F1
#
_entry.id   AF-A0AAW5EHC7-F1
#
_cell.length_a   1.000
_cell.length_b   1.000
_cell.length_c   1.000
_cell.angle_alpha   90.00
_cell.angle_beta   90.00
_cell.angle_gamma   90.00
#
_symmetry.space_group_name_H-M   'P 1'
#
loop_
_entity.id
_entity.type
_entity.pdbx_description
1 polymer ?
#
loop_
_entity_poly.entity_id
_entity_poly.type
_entity_poly.pdbx_seq_one_letter_code
_entity_poly.pdbx_strand_id
1 'polypeptide(L)'
;RRELIGTYCDKFIVEDKSKIKDYVNEGVKTAIIALKLDQAELKALFEELIAYGISDVKIFSFTRNEARDISIEDLLARKPKDLDDSA
;
A
#
# COMPACT_ATOMS: atom_id res chain seq x y z
N ARG A 1 -9.56 11.40 -1.39
CA ARG A 1 -10.43 12.53 -0.98
C ARG A 1 -9.54 13.67 -0.54
N ARG A 2 -9.55 14.81 -1.26
CA ARG A 2 -8.69 15.97 -0.93
C ARG A 2 -9.23 16.83 0.22
N GLU A 3 -10.52 16.70 0.52
CA GLU A 3 -11.23 17.43 1.60
C GLU A 3 -10.76 17.10 3.02
N LEU A 4 -10.07 15.97 3.23
CA LEU A 4 -9.56 15.55 4.54
C LEU A 4 -8.12 16.01 4.79
N ILE A 5 -7.42 16.52 3.77
CA ILE A 5 -6.04 17.01 3.91
C ILE A 5 -6.04 18.25 4.81
N GLY A 6 -5.21 18.23 5.86
CA GLY A 6 -5.15 19.25 6.90
C GLY A 6 -6.06 18.98 8.10
N THR A 7 -6.84 17.89 8.09
CA THR A 7 -7.58 17.44 9.27
C THR A 7 -6.72 16.55 10.17
N TYR A 8 -7.13 16.39 11.43
CA TYR A 8 -6.48 15.50 12.39
C TYR A 8 -7.24 14.18 12.47
N CYS A 9 -6.52 13.09 12.31
CA CYS A 9 -6.99 11.74 12.62
C CYS A 9 -6.31 11.31 13.92
N ASP A 10 -7.01 11.49 15.04
CA ASP A 10 -6.46 11.34 16.40
C ASP A 10 -5.22 12.24 16.60
N LYS A 11 -4.03 11.68 16.77
CA LYS A 11 -2.74 12.41 16.90
C LYS A 11 -1.98 12.61 15.59
N PHE A 12 -2.51 12.14 14.46
CA PHE A 12 -1.84 12.20 13.16
C PHE A 12 -2.53 13.22 12.24
N ILE A 13 -1.74 14.06 11.57
CA ILE A 13 -2.27 15.01 10.59
C ILE A 13 -2.46 14.27 9.27
N VAL A 14 -3.62 14.44 8.66
CA VAL A 14 -3.87 13.93 7.31
C VAL A 14 -3.17 14.85 6.33
N GLU A 15 -2.11 14.36 5.71
CA GLU A 15 -1.34 15.12 4.73
C GLU A 15 -1.51 14.57 3.30
N ASP A 16 -1.08 15.37 2.33
CA ASP A 16 -1.04 14.94 0.94
C ASP A 16 0.04 13.87 0.73
N LYS A 17 -0.22 12.94 -0.21
CA LYS A 17 0.72 11.85 -0.54
C LYS A 17 2.12 12.36 -0.94
N SER A 18 2.23 13.60 -1.41
CA SER A 18 3.51 14.23 -1.75
C SER A 18 4.49 14.29 -0.56
N LYS A 19 3.97 14.34 0.69
CA LYS A 19 4.76 14.35 1.92
C LYS A 19 5.40 13.00 2.26
N ILE A 20 4.98 11.90 1.64
CA ILE A 20 5.51 10.55 1.93
C ILE A 20 7.04 10.53 1.84
N LYS A 21 7.63 11.23 0.85
CA LYS A 21 9.08 11.31 0.70
C LYS A 21 9.76 12.00 1.89
N ASP A 22 9.13 13.00 2.48
CA ASP A 22 9.64 13.72 3.66
C ASP A 22 9.70 12.76 4.85
N TYR A 23 8.59 12.05 5.09
CA TYR A 23 8.50 11.02 6.12
C TYR A 23 9.51 9.88 5.95
N VAL A 24 9.76 9.44 4.72
CA VAL A 24 10.80 8.44 4.44
C VAL A 24 12.18 8.97 4.82
N ASN A 25 12.48 10.24 4.54
CA ASN A 25 13.73 10.88 4.99
C ASN A 25 13.81 11.03 6.51
N GLU A 26 12.68 11.23 7.18
CA GLU A 26 12.58 11.22 8.65
C GLU A 26 12.73 9.80 9.28
N GLY A 27 12.80 8.76 8.44
CA GLY A 27 13.05 7.38 8.87
C GLY A 27 11.81 6.49 8.91
N VAL A 28 10.68 6.94 8.37
CA VAL A 28 9.49 6.09 8.19
C VAL A 28 9.77 5.05 7.11
N LYS A 29 9.63 3.78 7.47
CA LYS A 29 9.90 2.64 6.57
C LYS A 29 8.68 1.77 6.29
N THR A 30 7.61 1.97 7.06
CA THR A 30 6.40 1.16 7.00
C THR A 30 5.20 2.01 6.62
N ALA A 31 4.41 1.57 5.65
CA ALA A 31 3.12 2.16 5.30
C ALA A 31 1.97 1.19 5.61
N ILE A 32 0.85 1.71 6.10
CA ILE A 32 -0.36 0.91 6.36
C ILE A 32 -1.47 1.39 5.42
N ILE A 33 -1.98 0.48 4.59
CA ILE A 33 -3.09 0.72 3.67
C ILE A 33 -4.37 0.18 4.31
N ALA A 34 -5.23 1.06 4.80
CA ALA A 34 -6.54 0.71 5.36
C ALA A 34 -7.71 0.97 4.38
N LEU A 35 -7.40 1.26 3.12
CA LEU A 35 -8.39 1.49 2.08
C LEU A 35 -8.76 0.18 1.39
N LYS A 36 -10.06 0.02 1.09
CA LYS A 36 -10.55 -1.09 0.28
C LYS A 36 -10.21 -0.81 -1.18
N LEU A 37 -9.02 -1.24 -1.59
CA LEU A 37 -8.50 -1.14 -2.95
C LEU A 37 -8.52 -2.53 -3.60
N ASP A 38 -8.75 -2.57 -4.90
CA ASP A 38 -8.61 -3.77 -5.71
C ASP A 38 -7.13 -4.16 -5.87
N GLN A 39 -6.87 -5.43 -6.21
CA GLN A 39 -5.51 -5.97 -6.31
C GLN A 39 -4.62 -5.17 -7.27
N ALA A 40 -5.19 -4.64 -8.36
CA ALA A 40 -4.46 -3.81 -9.32
C ALA A 40 -4.07 -2.44 -8.74
N GLU A 41 -5.00 -1.75 -8.08
CA GLU A 41 -4.77 -0.44 -7.45
C GLU A 41 -3.77 -0.54 -6.30
N LEU A 42 -3.91 -1.59 -5.51
CA LEU A 42 -3.05 -1.90 -4.39
C LEU A 42 -1.62 -2.21 -4.85
N LYS A 43 -1.47 -2.94 -5.96
CA LYS A 43 -0.18 -3.18 -6.60
C LYS A 43 0.46 -1.88 -7.07
N ALA A 44 -0.29 -1.02 -7.75
CA ALA A 44 0.19 0.29 -8.20
C ALA A 44 0.63 1.16 -7.01
N LEU A 45 -0.18 1.21 -5.95
CA LEU A 45 0.13 1.98 -4.74
C LEU A 45 1.35 1.42 -4.01
N PHE A 46 1.47 0.09 -3.93
CA PHE A 46 2.60 -0.59 -3.33
C PHE A 46 3.90 -0.28 -4.08
N GLU A 47 3.90 -0.39 -5.41
CA GLU A 47 5.05 -0.03 -6.24
C GLU A 47 5.40 1.46 -6.08
N GLU A 48 4.40 2.35 -5.99
CA GLU A 48 4.60 3.78 -5.73
C GLU A 48 5.27 4.02 -4.36
N LEU A 49 4.80 3.35 -3.30
CA LEU A 49 5.35 3.45 -1.93
C LEU A 49 6.78 2.93 -1.85
N ILE A 50 7.06 1.77 -2.46
CA ILE A 50 8.41 1.20 -2.55
C ILE A 50 9.35 2.14 -3.31
N ALA A 51 8.87 2.73 -4.42
CA ALA A 51 9.63 3.71 -5.18
C ALA A 51 9.92 4.99 -4.37
N TYR A 52 9.08 5.33 -3.39
CA TYR A 52 9.36 6.42 -2.44
C TYR A 52 10.37 6.05 -1.36
N GLY A 53 10.70 4.76 -1.17
CA GLY A 53 11.66 4.27 -0.18
C GLY A 53 11.02 3.62 1.05
N ILE A 54 9.69 3.42 1.05
CA ILE A 54 9.02 2.57 2.05
C ILE A 54 9.47 1.13 1.81
N SER A 55 9.94 0.44 2.86
CA SER A 55 10.43 -0.94 2.75
C SER A 55 9.38 -1.97 3.12
N ASP A 56 8.36 -1.58 3.88
CA ASP A 56 7.35 -2.46 4.45
C ASP A 56 5.95 -1.88 4.21
N VAL A 57 5.03 -2.65 3.66
CA VAL A 57 3.65 -2.20 3.43
C VAL A 57 2.69 -3.23 4.00
N LYS A 58 1.84 -2.79 4.92
CA LYS A 58 0.81 -3.64 5.56
C LYS A 58 -0.56 -3.24 5.10
N ILE A 59 -1.43 -4.22 4.89
CA ILE A 59 -2.78 -3.98 4.37
C ILE A 59 -3.79 -4.41 5.41
N PHE A 60 -4.59 -3.44 5.84
CA PHE A 60 -5.61 -3.62 6.83
C PHE A 60 -6.96 -3.81 6.15
N SER A 61 -7.47 -5.04 6.17
CA SER A 61 -8.79 -5.35 5.62
C SER A 61 -9.80 -5.53 6.75
N PHE A 62 -10.71 -4.56 6.89
CA PHE A 62 -11.81 -4.63 7.85
C PHE A 62 -12.67 -5.90 7.68
N THR A 63 -12.70 -6.47 6.47
CA THR A 63 -13.47 -7.67 6.15
C THR A 63 -13.02 -8.93 6.90
N ARG A 64 -11.80 -8.97 7.45
CA ARG A 64 -11.31 -10.12 8.22
C ARG A 64 -10.71 -9.75 9.58
N ASN A 65 -10.79 -8.49 10.00
CA ASN A 65 -10.26 -8.00 11.27
C ASN A 65 -8.77 -8.37 11.50
N GLU A 66 -8.00 -8.56 10.43
CA GLU A 66 -6.60 -8.96 10.43
C GLU A 66 -5.78 -8.02 9.53
N ALA A 67 -4.64 -7.56 10.03
CA ALA A 67 -3.62 -6.90 9.23
C ALA A 67 -2.80 -7.96 8.51
N ARG A 68 -2.75 -7.93 7.19
CA ARG A 68 -1.92 -8.84 6.39
C ARG A 68 -0.69 -8.12 5.88
N ASP A 69 0.45 -8.79 5.97
CA ASP A 69 1.69 -8.30 5.42
C ASP A 69 1.72 -8.47 3.90
N ILE A 70 1.88 -7.32 3.24
CA ILE A 70 2.09 -7.07 1.81
C ILE A 70 3.44 -7.50 1.24
N SER A 71 3.80 -8.78 1.09
CA SER A 71 5.10 -9.09 0.45
C SER A 71 5.03 -8.93 -1.08
N ILE A 72 6.10 -8.41 -1.71
CA ILE A 72 6.28 -8.37 -3.19
C ILE A 72 5.95 -9.73 -3.82
N GLU A 73 6.33 -10.81 -3.15
CA GLU A 73 6.07 -12.20 -3.57
C GLU A 73 4.58 -12.54 -3.60
N ASP A 74 3.75 -12.06 -2.66
CA ASP A 74 2.30 -12.28 -2.64
C ASP A 74 1.61 -11.54 -3.81
N LEU A 75 2.13 -10.35 -4.13
CA LEU A 75 1.73 -9.57 -5.31
C LEU A 75 2.11 -10.26 -6.63
N LEU A 76 3.31 -10.87 -6.70
CA LEU A 76 3.80 -11.62 -7.86
C LEU A 76 3.21 -13.04 -7.96
N ALA A 77 2.74 -13.62 -6.85
CA ALA A 77 2.21 -14.99 -6.77
C ALA A 77 0.86 -15.18 -7.48
N ARG A 78 0.28 -14.12 -8.06
CA ARG A 78 -0.87 -14.22 -8.96
C ARG A 78 -0.52 -13.84 -10.39
N LYS A 79 0.25 -14.73 -11.02
CA LYS A 79 -0.20 -15.36 -12.26
C LYS A 79 0.01 -16.87 -12.15
N PRO A 80 -1.05 -17.71 -12.06
CA PRO A 80 -0.94 -19.04 -12.62
C PRO A 80 -0.70 -18.84 -14.13
N LYS A 81 0.51 -19.15 -14.56
CA LYS A 81 0.81 -19.85 -15.81
C LYS A 81 -0.40 -20.04 -16.76
N ASP A 82 -0.70 -19.04 -17.60
CA ASP A 82 -1.27 -19.33 -18.93
C ASP A 82 -0.10 -19.86 -19.78
N LEU A 83 0.29 -21.10 -19.51
CA LEU A 83 0.84 -21.96 -20.56
C LEU A 83 -0.40 -22.47 -21.27
N ASP A 84 -0.77 -21.76 -22.32
CA ASP A 84 -1.72 -22.25 -23.31
C ASP A 84 -1.18 -23.60 -23.80
N ASP A 85 -1.88 -24.66 -23.39
CA ASP A 85 -1.79 -26.00 -23.94
C ASP A 85 -2.33 -25.92 -25.36
N SER A 86 -1.48 -25.50 -26.30
CA SER A 86 -1.72 -25.72 -27.72
C SER A 86 -0.99 -27.00 -28.11
N ALA A 87 -1.82 -28.03 -28.33
CA ALA A 87 -1.56 -29.41 -28.72
C ALA A 87 -0.59 -29.62 -29.89
#